data_AF-A0A5D8ZA84-F1
#
_entry.id   AF-A0A5D8ZA84-F1
#
_cell.length_a   1.000
_cell.length_b   1.000
_cell.length_c   1.000
_cell.angle_alpha   90.00
_cell.angle_beta   90.00
_cell.angle_gamma   90.00
#
_symmetry.space_group_name_H-M   'P 1'
#
loop_
_entity.id
_entity.type
_entity.pdbx_description
1 polymer ?
#
loop_
_entity_poly.entity_id
_entity_poly.type
_entity_poly.pdbx_seq_one_letter_code
_entity_poly.pdbx_strand_id
1 'polypeptide(L)'
;MRIAVLSVLLSLAFPALAVQTLRVDVQHSGDATSEAIALDRIVVEPLPWAGNPDRPIDASGRGANRFDVVDAGTGRTLYSRGYSTVFGEWRTTDEARRLRRSFQESLRFPMPAQPVVVHVYSRDAANRFVETWSVPVDPSSPDIERATKPAPAAPIAIRHNGDPAHKVDLLILGDGYTADELGKFEADARRFADRLFTVSPFKERASDFNVWALTVPVPVSGVGRPSTGSQRASATGVRYDIFGSERYALTLDNRAFRELAQYAPYDVVEIVFNAATYGGGGIFGQFSTVAAGNDWSDYVFVHEFGHHFAGLADEYYTSPVAYTAADLHRVEPWEPNVTADGAHPKWKTSRVPLPTPWPKAAFEAYERDIQARRARLRADRRPESEMSALFREEQAHVDAMFARSPYRRATGAFEGANYEATGYFRPQMQCIMFTRSDAFCDVCRDAIVSVIDLYTGAR
;
A
#
# COMPACT_ATOMS: atom_id res chain seq x y z
N MET A 1 -3.79 -47.63 56.80
CA MET A 1 -4.12 -46.79 55.63
C MET A 1 -3.38 -45.47 55.77
N ARG A 2 -2.34 -45.23 54.97
CA ARG A 2 -1.62 -43.94 54.91
C ARG A 2 -2.31 -43.08 53.86
N ILE A 3 -2.90 -41.95 54.27
CA ILE A 3 -3.49 -40.98 53.35
C ILE A 3 -2.35 -40.06 52.90
N ALA A 4 -1.96 -40.16 51.63
CA ALA A 4 -1.04 -39.23 51.00
C ALA A 4 -1.82 -37.97 50.60
N VAL A 5 -1.43 -36.82 51.15
CA VAL A 5 -1.94 -35.51 50.73
C VAL A 5 -1.12 -35.09 49.51
N LEU A 6 -1.76 -35.08 48.34
CA LEU A 6 -1.19 -34.62 47.09
C LEU A 6 -1.38 -33.09 47.02
N SER A 7 -0.32 -32.33 47.26
CA SER A 7 -0.32 -30.88 47.08
C SER A 7 -0.29 -30.55 45.58
N VAL A 8 -1.43 -30.13 45.03
CA VAL A 8 -1.52 -29.58 43.67
C VAL A 8 -1.01 -28.15 43.71
N LEU A 9 0.20 -27.92 43.19
CA LEU A 9 0.71 -26.58 42.89
C LEU A 9 -0.03 -26.07 41.64
N LEU A 10 -0.99 -25.18 41.86
CA LEU A 10 -1.64 -24.43 40.78
C LEU A 10 -0.64 -23.37 40.29
N SER A 11 0.06 -23.63 39.19
CA SER A 11 0.86 -22.61 38.49
C SER A 11 -0.10 -21.60 37.84
N LEU A 12 -0.27 -20.45 38.49
CA LEU A 12 -0.89 -19.27 37.90
C LEU A 12 0.01 -18.80 36.75
N ALA A 13 -0.30 -19.21 35.52
CA ALA A 13 0.27 -18.63 34.33
C ALA A 13 -0.28 -17.20 34.18
N PHE A 14 0.51 -16.20 34.55
CA PHE A 14 0.21 -14.83 34.17
C PHE A 14 0.31 -14.72 32.64
N PRO A 15 -0.68 -14.12 31.96
CA PRO A 15 -0.52 -13.82 30.54
C PRO A 15 0.71 -12.93 30.39
N ALA A 16 1.61 -13.29 29.48
CA ALA A 16 2.73 -12.43 29.13
C ALA A 16 2.18 -11.06 28.72
N LEU A 17 2.73 -9.98 29.27
CA LEU A 17 2.37 -8.63 28.87
C LEU A 17 2.60 -8.47 27.36
N ALA A 18 1.58 -8.00 26.65
CA ALA A 18 1.69 -7.72 25.22
C ALA A 18 2.79 -6.69 24.96
N VAL A 19 3.62 -6.93 23.94
CA VAL A 19 4.73 -6.04 23.57
C VAL A 19 4.14 -4.73 23.06
N GLN A 20 4.64 -3.59 23.56
CA GLN A 20 4.19 -2.27 23.08
C GLN A 20 4.70 -1.99 21.66
N THR A 21 4.05 -1.08 20.93
CA THR A 21 4.57 -0.59 19.65
C THR A 21 5.47 0.61 19.89
N LEU A 22 6.69 0.57 19.34
CA LEU A 22 7.56 1.73 19.22
C LEU A 22 7.47 2.28 17.80
N ARG A 23 7.25 3.59 17.67
CA ARG A 23 7.24 4.31 16.41
C ARG A 23 8.36 5.35 16.38
N VAL A 24 9.17 5.30 15.34
CA VAL A 24 10.20 6.31 15.04
C VAL A 24 9.70 7.13 13.86
N ASP A 25 9.40 8.40 14.11
CA ASP A 25 9.01 9.36 13.08
C ASP A 25 10.26 10.06 12.55
N VAL A 26 10.38 10.17 11.22
CA VAL A 26 11.52 10.81 10.55
C VAL A 26 11.05 11.81 9.50
N GLN A 27 11.94 12.75 9.17
CA GLN A 27 11.81 13.64 8.03
C GLN A 27 12.72 13.17 6.91
N HIS A 28 12.14 12.84 5.75
CA HIS A 28 12.84 12.48 4.54
C HIS A 28 12.82 13.66 3.57
N SER A 29 13.99 14.27 3.36
CA SER A 29 14.13 15.52 2.60
C SER A 29 15.13 15.37 1.45
N GLY A 30 14.94 16.14 0.39
CA GLY A 30 15.82 16.04 -0.77
C GLY A 30 15.25 16.64 -2.05
N ASP A 31 15.80 16.19 -3.16
CA ASP A 31 15.45 16.53 -4.55
C ASP A 31 15.61 15.28 -5.45
N ALA A 32 15.64 15.48 -6.77
CA ALA A 32 15.81 14.38 -7.73
C ALA A 32 17.14 13.61 -7.58
N THR A 33 18.16 14.23 -6.96
CA THR A 33 19.54 13.70 -6.94
C THR A 33 20.11 13.47 -5.55
N SER A 34 19.53 14.08 -4.52
CA SER A 34 20.00 13.97 -3.13
C SER A 34 18.85 13.63 -2.18
N GLU A 35 19.16 12.87 -1.14
CA GLU A 35 18.24 12.58 -0.04
C GLU A 35 18.98 12.72 1.31
N ALA A 36 18.22 13.06 2.35
CA ALA A 36 18.68 13.13 3.74
C ALA A 36 17.51 12.80 4.67
N ILE A 37 17.78 11.97 5.67
CA ILE A 37 16.82 11.55 6.69
C ILE A 37 17.24 12.14 8.03
N ALA A 38 16.28 12.65 8.80
CA ALA A 38 16.49 13.17 10.15
C ALA A 38 15.42 12.64 11.12
N LEU A 39 15.82 12.37 12.36
CA LEU A 39 14.88 12.00 13.43
C LEU A 39 13.93 13.17 13.74
N ASP A 40 12.62 12.92 13.76
CA ASP A 40 11.61 13.87 14.23
C ASP A 40 11.27 13.58 15.70
N ARG A 41 10.76 12.37 15.99
CA ARG A 41 10.42 11.93 17.36
C ARG A 41 10.37 10.41 17.49
N ILE A 42 10.34 9.93 18.73
CA ILE A 42 10.10 8.52 19.06
C ILE A 42 8.90 8.45 20.01
N VAL A 43 7.94 7.58 19.69
CA VAL A 43 6.65 7.49 20.39
C VAL A 43 6.37 6.03 20.75
N VAL A 44 5.88 5.79 21.95
CA VAL A 44 5.19 4.55 22.30
C VAL A 44 3.72 4.72 21.97
N GLU A 45 3.21 3.93 21.03
CA GLU A 45 1.79 3.98 20.67
C GLU A 45 0.91 3.43 21.81
N PRO A 46 -0.35 3.89 21.91
CA PRO A 46 -1.23 3.50 23.02
C PRO A 46 -1.69 2.05 22.97
N LEU A 47 -1.61 1.39 21.81
CA LEU A 47 -1.97 -0.01 21.65
C LEU A 47 -0.72 -0.91 21.53
N PRO A 48 -0.81 -2.18 21.99
CA PRO A 48 0.23 -3.17 21.75
C PRO A 48 0.55 -3.37 20.27
N TRP A 49 1.71 -3.95 20.00
CA TRP A 49 2.13 -4.37 18.69
C TRP A 49 1.16 -5.40 18.11
N ALA A 50 0.59 -5.07 16.94
CA ALA A 50 -0.39 -5.93 16.26
C ALA A 50 0.28 -7.05 15.45
N GLY A 51 1.47 -6.79 14.90
CA GLY A 51 2.11 -7.74 13.99
C GLY A 51 2.60 -9.02 14.67
N ASN A 52 2.86 -10.03 13.86
CA ASN A 52 3.24 -11.35 14.35
C ASN A 52 4.66 -11.41 14.95
N PRO A 53 4.81 -11.77 16.23
CA PRO A 53 6.11 -11.81 16.91
C PRO A 53 7.03 -12.94 16.41
N ASP A 54 6.47 -13.99 15.79
CA ASP A 54 7.23 -15.12 15.23
C ASP A 54 7.74 -14.83 13.81
N ARG A 55 7.30 -13.73 13.19
CA ARG A 55 7.72 -13.27 11.86
C ARG A 55 8.31 -11.86 11.87
N PRO A 56 9.36 -11.60 12.68
CA PRO A 56 9.89 -10.26 12.80
C PRO A 56 10.79 -9.86 11.61
N ILE A 57 11.31 -10.82 10.84
CA ILE A 57 12.21 -10.56 9.72
C ILE A 57 11.49 -10.69 8.38
N ASP A 58 11.48 -9.61 7.61
CA ASP A 58 11.07 -9.61 6.22
C ASP A 58 12.24 -10.05 5.32
N ALA A 59 12.10 -11.23 4.72
CA ALA A 59 13.05 -11.80 3.78
C ALA A 59 12.60 -11.68 2.31
N SER A 60 11.50 -10.98 2.03
CA SER A 60 10.94 -10.83 0.68
C SER A 60 11.84 -9.98 -0.23
N GLY A 61 12.64 -9.09 0.36
CA GLY A 61 13.44 -8.12 -0.37
C GLY A 61 12.59 -7.16 -1.20
N ARG A 62 11.36 -6.85 -0.79
CA ARG A 62 10.46 -5.88 -1.45
C ARG A 62 10.69 -4.45 -0.93
N GLY A 63 10.19 -3.48 -1.69
CA GLY A 63 10.25 -2.05 -1.37
C GLY A 63 11.44 -1.35 -2.00
N ALA A 64 11.29 -0.04 -2.23
CA ALA A 64 12.38 0.87 -2.59
C ALA A 64 13.31 1.15 -1.39
N ASN A 65 12.76 0.98 -0.18
CA ASN A 65 13.42 1.14 1.09
C ASN A 65 13.26 -0.11 1.96
N ARG A 66 14.13 -0.24 2.95
CA ARG A 66 14.02 -1.23 4.03
C ARG A 66 14.49 -0.57 5.33
N PHE A 67 13.91 -0.95 6.46
CA PHE A 67 14.54 -0.65 7.74
C PHE A 67 14.78 -1.92 8.56
N ASP A 68 15.89 -1.92 9.29
CA ASP A 68 16.30 -2.99 10.18
C ASP A 68 16.44 -2.43 11.60
N VAL A 69 15.93 -3.16 12.59
CA VAL A 69 16.11 -2.86 14.02
C VAL A 69 17.12 -3.86 14.56
N VAL A 70 18.30 -3.39 14.95
CA VAL A 70 19.44 -4.23 15.31
C VAL A 70 19.75 -4.06 16.79
N ASP A 71 19.85 -5.17 17.52
CA ASP A 71 20.29 -5.16 18.93
C ASP A 71 21.70 -4.57 19.05
N ALA A 72 21.86 -3.51 19.85
CA ALA A 72 23.11 -2.75 19.90
C ALA A 72 24.27 -3.51 20.57
N GLY A 73 23.96 -4.48 21.44
CA GLY A 73 24.97 -5.27 22.15
C GLY A 73 25.46 -6.48 21.34
N THR A 74 24.57 -7.12 20.60
CA THR A 74 24.84 -8.37 19.88
C THR A 74 24.98 -8.23 18.37
N GLY A 75 24.49 -7.13 17.79
CA GLY A 75 24.45 -6.91 16.34
C GLY A 75 23.40 -7.77 15.63
N ARG A 76 22.50 -8.44 16.35
CA ARG A 76 21.44 -9.28 15.76
C ARG A 76 20.27 -8.43 15.30
N THR A 77 19.82 -8.59 14.06
CA THR A 77 18.56 -8.02 13.59
C THR A 77 17.38 -8.62 14.35
N LEU A 78 16.63 -7.77 15.04
CA LEU A 78 15.45 -8.11 15.81
C LEU A 78 14.17 -7.95 15.00
N TYR A 79 14.15 -7.03 14.03
CA TYR A 79 12.99 -6.77 13.17
C TYR A 79 13.44 -6.15 11.85
N SER A 80 12.75 -6.45 10.74
CA SER A 80 12.97 -5.76 9.46
C SER A 80 11.69 -5.68 8.63
N ARG A 81 11.51 -4.59 7.88
CA ARG A 81 10.42 -4.47 6.88
C ARG A 81 10.87 -3.68 5.65
N GLY A 82 10.50 -4.18 4.47
CA GLY A 82 10.53 -3.43 3.23
C GLY A 82 9.38 -2.43 3.14
N TYR A 83 9.60 -1.28 2.51
CA TYR A 83 8.59 -0.25 2.28
C TYR A 83 8.98 0.65 1.10
N SER A 84 8.07 1.50 0.67
CA SER A 84 8.30 2.60 -0.28
C SER A 84 7.81 3.91 0.31
N THR A 85 8.09 5.04 -0.33
CA THR A 85 7.85 6.35 0.27
C THR A 85 7.25 7.35 -0.71
N VAL A 86 6.43 8.27 -0.20
CA VAL A 86 5.96 9.44 -0.95
C VAL A 86 7.13 10.24 -1.52
N PHE A 87 8.24 10.38 -0.76
CA PHE A 87 9.46 11.00 -1.26
C PHE A 87 10.04 10.24 -2.47
N GLY A 88 10.09 8.92 -2.39
CA GLY A 88 10.58 8.02 -3.44
C GLY A 88 9.82 8.15 -4.75
N GLU A 89 8.52 8.42 -4.71
CA GLU A 89 7.77 8.79 -5.91
C GLU A 89 8.03 10.24 -6.32
N TRP A 90 7.93 11.18 -5.39
CA TRP A 90 8.09 12.61 -5.66
C TRP A 90 9.43 12.94 -6.35
N ARG A 91 10.53 12.31 -5.92
CA ARG A 91 11.88 12.56 -6.46
C ARG A 91 12.01 12.28 -7.96
N THR A 92 11.09 11.50 -8.53
CA THR A 92 11.07 11.14 -9.95
C THR A 92 10.29 12.15 -10.82
N THR A 93 9.70 13.18 -10.20
CA THR A 93 8.93 14.22 -10.87
C THR A 93 9.81 15.38 -11.38
N ASP A 94 9.29 16.16 -12.32
CA ASP A 94 9.95 17.40 -12.78
C ASP A 94 10.08 18.45 -11.67
N GLU A 95 9.19 18.44 -10.68
CA GLU A 95 9.24 19.35 -9.53
C GLU A 95 10.54 19.12 -8.74
N ALA A 96 10.89 17.86 -8.48
CA ALA A 96 12.08 17.49 -7.73
C ALA A 96 13.40 17.89 -8.40
N ARG A 97 13.40 18.18 -9.71
CA ARG A 97 14.57 18.73 -10.41
C ARG A 97 14.78 20.22 -10.14
N ARG A 98 13.79 20.91 -9.59
CA ARG A 98 13.75 22.38 -9.48
C ARG A 98 13.69 22.88 -8.05
N LEU A 99 13.27 22.04 -7.10
CA LEU A 99 13.16 22.42 -5.69
C LEU A 99 13.40 21.23 -4.77
N ARG A 100 13.66 21.53 -3.49
CA ARG A 100 13.80 20.53 -2.42
C ARG A 100 12.53 20.48 -1.57
N ARG A 101 12.08 19.29 -1.18
CA ARG A 101 10.95 19.07 -0.26
C ARG A 101 11.34 18.15 0.89
N SER A 102 10.46 18.11 1.88
CA SER A 102 10.50 17.16 3.00
C SER A 102 9.16 16.46 3.13
N PHE A 103 9.18 15.17 3.43
CA PHE A 103 8.03 14.34 3.71
C PHE A 103 8.27 13.59 5.02
N GLN A 104 7.23 13.49 5.85
CA GLN A 104 7.29 12.72 7.09
C GLN A 104 7.06 11.24 6.82
N GLU A 105 7.78 10.40 7.56
CA GLU A 105 7.64 8.95 7.52
C GLU A 105 7.63 8.40 8.94
N SER A 106 7.10 7.18 9.10
CA SER A 106 7.06 6.50 10.40
C SER A 106 7.44 5.03 10.26
N LEU A 107 8.42 4.62 11.06
CA LEU A 107 8.88 3.25 11.18
C LEU A 107 8.28 2.66 12.47
N ARG A 108 7.48 1.59 12.36
CA ARG A 108 6.83 0.94 13.50
C ARG A 108 7.36 -0.47 13.69
N PHE A 109 7.64 -0.83 14.93
CA PHE A 109 8.15 -2.15 15.29
C PHE A 109 7.84 -2.49 16.76
N PRO A 110 7.93 -3.77 17.17
CA PRO A 110 7.76 -4.16 18.57
C PRO A 110 8.82 -3.47 19.45
N MET A 111 8.39 -2.91 20.58
CA MET A 111 9.25 -2.24 21.54
C MET A 111 10.39 -3.17 22.00
N PRO A 112 11.66 -2.82 21.74
CA PRO A 112 12.79 -3.66 22.11
C PRO A 112 13.01 -3.62 23.63
N ALA A 113 13.52 -4.73 24.18
CA ALA A 113 13.84 -4.83 25.61
C ALA A 113 15.19 -4.18 25.98
N GLN A 114 16.06 -3.98 25.00
CA GLN A 114 17.43 -3.45 25.14
C GLN A 114 17.67 -2.35 24.10
N PRO A 115 18.70 -1.50 24.26
CA PRO A 115 19.08 -0.53 23.23
C PRO A 115 19.30 -1.18 21.86
N VAL A 116 18.82 -0.50 20.82
CA VAL A 116 18.92 -0.93 19.42
C VAL A 116 19.50 0.18 18.56
N VAL A 117 19.92 -0.16 17.35
CA VAL A 117 20.15 0.80 16.27
C VAL A 117 19.12 0.52 15.18
N VAL A 118 18.38 1.56 14.78
CA VAL A 118 17.48 1.50 13.64
C VAL A 118 18.26 1.95 12.42
N HIS A 119 18.37 1.09 11.41
CA HIS A 119 19.02 1.36 10.14
C HIS A 119 17.97 1.49 9.05
N VAL A 120 18.12 2.47 8.16
CA VAL A 120 17.30 2.66 6.96
C VAL A 120 18.18 2.51 5.73
N TYR A 121 17.65 1.79 4.75
CA TYR A 121 18.31 1.47 3.50
C TYR A 121 17.46 1.98 2.32
N SER A 122 18.12 2.44 1.27
CA SER A 122 17.53 2.74 -0.04
C SER A 122 18.19 1.84 -1.10
N ARG A 123 17.52 1.62 -2.24
CA ARG A 123 18.14 0.88 -3.36
C ARG A 123 19.12 1.73 -4.15
N ASP A 124 20.27 1.15 -4.47
CA ASP A 124 21.20 1.70 -5.46
C ASP A 124 20.75 1.38 -6.90
N ALA A 125 21.50 1.86 -7.89
CA ALA A 125 21.23 1.61 -9.31
C ALA A 125 21.30 0.12 -9.72
N ALA A 126 21.87 -0.75 -8.88
CA ALA A 126 21.90 -2.19 -9.07
C ALA A 126 20.81 -2.90 -8.25
N ASN A 127 19.84 -2.15 -7.73
CA ASN A 127 18.76 -2.61 -6.87
C ASN A 127 19.21 -3.31 -5.57
N ARG A 128 20.40 -2.98 -5.07
CA ARG A 128 20.89 -3.46 -3.77
C ARG A 128 20.53 -2.45 -2.69
N PHE A 129 20.15 -2.93 -1.52
CA PHE A 129 19.96 -2.07 -0.35
C PHE A 129 21.30 -1.55 0.16
N VAL A 130 21.41 -0.22 0.24
CA VAL A 130 22.56 0.51 0.78
C VAL A 130 22.06 1.39 1.93
N GLU A 131 22.78 1.39 3.05
CA GLU A 131 22.39 2.18 4.23
C GLU A 131 22.42 3.66 3.88
N THR A 132 21.33 4.38 4.16
CA THR A 132 21.20 5.82 3.96
C THR A 132 21.12 6.59 5.26
N TRP A 133 20.69 5.94 6.35
CA TRP A 133 20.56 6.57 7.65
C TRP A 133 20.50 5.56 8.78
N SER A 134 20.95 5.94 9.98
CA SER A 134 20.75 5.14 11.19
C SER A 134 20.64 6.01 12.43
N VAL A 135 19.98 5.47 13.48
CA VAL A 135 19.81 6.13 14.77
C VAL A 135 19.87 5.13 15.93
N PRO A 136 20.65 5.39 16.99
CA PRO A 136 20.56 4.62 18.22
C PRO A 136 19.26 4.95 18.96
N VAL A 137 18.57 3.92 19.47
CA VAL A 137 17.35 4.05 20.25
C VAL A 137 17.51 3.30 21.56
N ASP A 138 17.51 4.03 22.66
CA ASP A 138 17.41 3.45 24.01
C ASP A 138 15.93 3.38 24.42
N PRO A 139 15.33 2.18 24.56
CA PRO A 139 13.93 2.04 24.93
C PRO A 139 13.60 2.56 26.33
N SER A 140 14.59 2.90 27.16
CA SER A 140 14.42 3.52 28.48
C SER A 140 14.56 5.05 28.48
N SER A 141 14.91 5.66 27.33
CA SER A 141 15.15 7.10 27.24
C SER A 141 13.94 7.92 27.71
N PRO A 142 14.15 8.98 28.49
CA PRO A 142 13.10 9.91 28.91
C PRO A 142 12.56 10.76 27.75
N ASP A 143 13.26 10.85 26.63
CA ASP A 143 12.84 11.61 25.44
C ASP A 143 11.80 10.88 24.60
N ILE A 144 11.54 9.59 24.87
CA ILE A 144 10.49 8.83 24.20
C ILE A 144 9.12 9.30 24.71
N GLU A 145 8.27 9.75 23.79
CA GLU A 145 6.90 10.15 24.09
C GLU A 145 6.07 8.92 24.51
N ARG A 146 5.59 8.92 25.76
CA ARG A 146 4.74 7.84 26.32
C ARG A 146 3.35 8.30 26.75
N ALA A 147 3.09 9.60 26.69
CA ALA A 147 1.83 10.16 27.12
C ALA A 147 0.71 9.74 26.17
N THR A 148 -0.15 8.83 26.62
CA THR A 148 -1.35 8.44 25.90
C THR A 148 -2.35 9.59 25.93
N LYS A 149 -2.77 10.07 24.76
CA LYS A 149 -3.92 10.97 24.64
C LYS A 149 -5.21 10.14 24.59
N PRO A 150 -6.38 10.70 24.95
CA PRO A 150 -7.65 10.02 24.73
C PRO A 150 -7.83 9.68 23.24
N ALA A 151 -8.34 8.48 22.96
CA ALA A 151 -8.69 8.09 21.59
C ALA A 151 -9.75 9.05 21.03
N PRO A 152 -9.56 9.59 19.81
CA PRO A 152 -10.50 10.56 19.24
C PRO A 152 -11.80 9.91 18.74
N ALA A 153 -11.79 8.58 18.54
CA ALA A 153 -12.93 7.76 18.21
C ALA A 153 -12.66 6.31 18.66
N ALA A 154 -13.71 5.53 18.85
CA ALA A 154 -13.58 4.09 19.07
C ALA A 154 -13.47 3.36 17.73
N PRO A 155 -12.55 2.39 17.57
CA PRO A 155 -12.47 1.58 16.36
C PRO A 155 -13.68 0.65 16.24
N ILE A 156 -14.18 0.49 15.02
CA ILE A 156 -15.27 -0.40 14.66
C ILE A 156 -14.67 -1.72 14.18
N ALA A 157 -15.03 -2.83 14.82
CA ALA A 157 -14.70 -4.15 14.31
C ALA A 157 -15.59 -4.48 13.11
N ILE A 158 -15.04 -4.40 11.90
CA ILE A 158 -15.71 -4.83 10.66
C ILE A 158 -15.67 -6.35 10.55
N ARG A 159 -14.50 -6.93 10.88
CA ARG A 159 -14.25 -8.37 10.92
C ARG A 159 -13.21 -8.69 11.99
N HIS A 160 -13.46 -9.70 12.81
CA HIS A 160 -12.50 -10.15 13.82
C HIS A 160 -12.41 -11.68 13.81
N ASN A 161 -11.31 -12.19 13.28
CA ASN A 161 -11.04 -13.62 13.06
C ASN A 161 -10.01 -14.22 14.03
N GLY A 162 -9.45 -13.43 14.94
CA GLY A 162 -8.55 -13.92 15.99
C GLY A 162 -7.59 -12.87 16.52
N ASP A 163 -6.64 -13.33 17.33
CA ASP A 163 -5.57 -12.51 17.89
C ASP A 163 -4.76 -11.80 16.78
N PRO A 164 -4.60 -10.47 16.83
CA PRO A 164 -3.75 -9.71 15.90
C PRO A 164 -2.37 -10.33 15.65
N ALA A 165 -1.75 -10.93 16.68
CA ALA A 165 -0.43 -11.56 16.56
C ALA A 165 -0.37 -12.71 15.52
N HIS A 166 -1.51 -13.20 15.02
CA HIS A 166 -1.62 -14.26 14.03
C HIS A 166 -2.51 -13.89 12.84
N LYS A 167 -2.80 -12.60 12.65
CA LYS A 167 -3.64 -12.09 11.56
C LYS A 167 -2.90 -10.99 10.79
N VAL A 168 -3.45 -10.64 9.64
CA VAL A 168 -3.23 -9.35 9.02
C VAL A 168 -4.28 -8.41 9.58
N ASP A 169 -3.89 -7.38 10.32
CA ASP A 169 -4.81 -6.34 10.75
C ASP A 169 -4.88 -5.22 9.71
N LEU A 170 -5.96 -5.21 8.94
CA LEU A 170 -6.30 -4.14 8.00
C LEU A 170 -7.11 -3.06 8.72
N LEU A 171 -6.58 -1.84 8.76
CA LEU A 171 -7.30 -0.67 9.24
C LEU A 171 -7.82 0.17 8.06
N ILE A 172 -9.13 0.39 8.03
CA ILE A 172 -9.79 1.32 7.12
C ILE A 172 -9.97 2.66 7.85
N LEU A 173 -9.26 3.70 7.41
CA LEU A 173 -9.42 5.05 7.92
C LEU A 173 -10.39 5.87 7.06
N GLY A 174 -11.26 6.65 7.69
CA GLY A 174 -12.18 7.55 6.98
C GLY A 174 -11.68 8.99 6.95
N ASP A 175 -11.76 9.65 5.79
CA ASP A 175 -11.50 11.09 5.65
C ASP A 175 -12.59 11.81 4.83
N GLY A 176 -12.84 13.08 5.14
CA GLY A 176 -13.86 13.89 4.45
C GLY A 176 -15.30 13.56 4.84
N TYR A 177 -15.55 12.84 5.95
CA TYR A 177 -16.90 12.57 6.43
C TYR A 177 -17.29 13.56 7.53
N THR A 178 -18.44 14.21 7.44
CA THR A 178 -18.98 15.00 8.55
C THR A 178 -19.56 14.10 9.64
N ALA A 179 -19.96 14.69 10.77
CA ALA A 179 -20.61 13.96 11.86
C ALA A 179 -21.88 13.20 11.40
N ASP A 180 -22.67 13.78 10.50
CA ASP A 180 -23.88 13.15 9.96
C ASP A 180 -23.57 12.07 8.90
N GLU A 181 -22.34 12.03 8.38
CA GLU A 181 -21.88 11.07 7.38
C GLU A 181 -21.09 9.90 7.99
N LEU A 182 -20.93 9.82 9.31
CA LEU A 182 -20.19 8.71 9.95
C LEU A 182 -20.82 7.34 9.67
N GLY A 183 -22.16 7.27 9.60
CA GLY A 183 -22.85 6.04 9.18
C GLY A 183 -22.61 5.69 7.70
N LYS A 184 -22.39 6.70 6.85
CA LYS A 184 -21.99 6.48 5.44
C LYS A 184 -20.58 5.91 5.37
N PHE A 185 -19.63 6.45 6.14
CA PHE A 185 -18.28 5.90 6.23
C PHE A 185 -18.29 4.42 6.65
N GLU A 186 -19.03 4.07 7.70
CA GLU A 186 -19.08 2.67 8.14
C GLU A 186 -19.63 1.76 7.03
N ALA A 187 -20.67 2.19 6.31
CA ALA A 187 -21.22 1.44 5.19
C ALA A 187 -20.19 1.27 4.05
N ASP A 188 -19.43 2.32 3.72
CA ASP A 188 -18.35 2.26 2.75
C ASP A 188 -17.23 1.30 3.19
N ALA A 189 -16.80 1.37 4.45
CA ALA A 189 -15.78 0.48 5.01
C ALA A 189 -16.22 -1.00 4.95
N ARG A 190 -17.47 -1.31 5.29
CA ARG A 190 -18.04 -2.67 5.18
C ARG A 190 -18.07 -3.14 3.73
N ARG A 191 -18.56 -2.31 2.80
CA ARG A 191 -18.59 -2.62 1.36
C ARG A 191 -17.20 -2.96 0.83
N PHE A 192 -16.20 -2.14 1.16
CA PHE A 192 -14.84 -2.36 0.68
C PHE A 192 -14.19 -3.61 1.28
N ALA A 193 -14.38 -3.85 2.58
CA ALA A 193 -13.93 -5.07 3.21
C ALA A 193 -14.56 -6.31 2.56
N ASP A 194 -15.88 -6.30 2.34
CA ASP A 194 -16.59 -7.38 1.66
C ASP A 194 -16.06 -7.58 0.24
N ARG A 195 -15.88 -6.49 -0.52
CA ARG A 195 -15.33 -6.52 -1.88
C ARG A 195 -13.95 -7.15 -1.92
N LEU A 196 -13.04 -6.77 -1.03
CA LEU A 196 -11.68 -7.34 -0.96
C LEU A 196 -11.73 -8.87 -0.88
N PHE A 197 -12.57 -9.41 0.02
CA PHE A 197 -12.71 -10.86 0.21
C PHE A 197 -13.55 -11.56 -0.86
N THR A 198 -13.98 -10.87 -1.91
CA THR A 198 -14.48 -11.51 -3.15
C THR A 198 -13.37 -11.81 -4.15
N VAL A 199 -12.18 -11.22 -3.97
CA VAL A 199 -11.06 -11.29 -4.94
C VAL A 199 -9.99 -12.26 -4.44
N SER A 200 -9.58 -13.21 -5.27
CA SER A 200 -8.50 -14.15 -4.94
C SER A 200 -7.12 -13.44 -5.00
N PRO A 201 -6.21 -13.68 -4.04
CA PRO A 201 -6.26 -14.74 -3.03
C PRO A 201 -6.90 -14.33 -1.68
N PHE A 202 -7.32 -13.06 -1.52
CA PHE A 202 -7.93 -12.59 -0.27
C PHE A 202 -9.19 -13.37 0.07
N LYS A 203 -9.97 -13.77 -0.93
CA LYS A 203 -11.13 -14.65 -0.77
C LYS A 203 -10.79 -15.94 -0.03
N GLU A 204 -9.78 -16.67 -0.49
CA GLU A 204 -9.36 -17.94 0.10
C GLU A 204 -8.68 -17.73 1.46
N ARG A 205 -8.04 -16.58 1.65
CA ARG A 205 -7.31 -16.20 2.86
C ARG A 205 -8.12 -15.31 3.80
N ALA A 206 -9.44 -15.26 3.64
CA ALA A 206 -10.33 -14.37 4.36
C ALA A 206 -10.23 -14.50 5.90
N SER A 207 -10.04 -15.72 6.41
CA SER A 207 -9.88 -16.01 7.84
C SER A 207 -8.57 -15.51 8.45
N ASP A 208 -7.62 -15.09 7.62
CA ASP A 208 -6.30 -14.61 8.05
C ASP A 208 -6.29 -13.10 8.32
N PHE A 209 -7.41 -12.41 8.09
CA PHE A 209 -7.52 -10.97 8.28
C PHE A 209 -8.43 -10.62 9.45
N ASN A 210 -8.00 -9.66 10.26
CA ASN A 210 -8.88 -8.78 11.00
C ASN A 210 -9.10 -7.49 10.18
N VAL A 211 -10.28 -6.90 10.30
CA VAL A 211 -10.60 -5.61 9.66
C VAL A 211 -11.21 -4.68 10.69
N TRP A 212 -10.55 -3.54 10.84
CA TRP A 212 -10.95 -2.44 11.72
C TRP A 212 -11.31 -1.22 10.88
N ALA A 213 -12.22 -0.40 11.36
CA ALA A 213 -12.51 0.90 10.75
C ALA A 213 -12.46 2.00 11.80
N LEU A 214 -11.91 3.17 11.46
CA LEU A 214 -11.85 4.31 12.35
C LEU A 214 -11.90 5.63 11.57
N THR A 215 -12.70 6.58 12.02
CA THR A 215 -12.80 7.90 11.41
C THR A 215 -13.12 8.94 12.47
N VAL A 216 -12.83 10.20 12.14
CA VAL A 216 -13.23 11.37 12.94
C VAL A 216 -13.93 12.36 12.01
N PRO A 217 -14.95 13.08 12.51
CA PRO A 217 -15.72 13.97 11.66
C PRO A 217 -14.92 15.21 11.27
N VAL A 218 -15.09 15.66 10.03
CA VAL A 218 -14.63 16.97 9.54
C VAL A 218 -15.79 17.97 9.47
N PRO A 219 -15.54 19.29 9.51
CA PRO A 219 -16.62 20.28 9.49
C PRO A 219 -17.38 20.35 8.15
N VAL A 220 -16.75 19.95 7.04
CA VAL A 220 -17.34 20.00 5.71
C VAL A 220 -17.00 18.72 4.95
N SER A 221 -18.02 18.09 4.35
CA SER A 221 -17.91 16.87 3.57
C SER A 221 -16.89 16.98 2.42
N GLY A 222 -16.10 15.93 2.23
CA GLY A 222 -15.11 15.75 1.17
C GLY A 222 -13.71 16.29 1.44
N VAL A 223 -12.79 16.02 0.50
CA VAL A 223 -11.36 16.37 0.59
C VAL A 223 -10.95 17.51 -0.37
N GLY A 224 -9.75 18.05 -0.14
CA GLY A 224 -9.20 19.12 -0.97
C GLY A 224 -8.87 18.67 -2.40
N ARG A 225 -9.05 19.57 -3.37
CA ARG A 225 -8.66 19.41 -4.78
C ARG A 225 -8.16 20.75 -5.34
N PRO A 226 -6.86 21.06 -5.15
CA PRO A 226 -6.25 22.32 -5.55
C PRO A 226 -6.55 22.77 -6.99
N SER A 227 -6.56 21.85 -7.97
CA SER A 227 -6.79 22.14 -9.39
C SER A 227 -8.17 22.75 -9.67
N THR A 228 -9.11 22.59 -8.75
CA THR A 228 -10.48 23.15 -8.84
C THR A 228 -10.73 24.29 -7.84
N GLY A 229 -9.71 24.69 -7.07
CA GLY A 229 -9.86 25.66 -5.98
C GLY A 229 -10.55 25.10 -4.72
N SER A 230 -10.89 23.81 -4.68
CA SER A 230 -11.52 23.17 -3.52
C SER A 230 -10.51 23.01 -2.38
N GLN A 231 -10.71 23.75 -1.29
CA GLN A 231 -9.97 23.61 -0.04
C GLN A 231 -10.90 23.07 1.03
N ARG A 232 -10.56 21.91 1.61
CA ARG A 232 -11.36 21.26 2.66
C ARG A 232 -10.43 20.77 3.76
N ALA A 233 -10.91 20.82 5.01
CA ALA A 233 -10.23 20.17 6.12
C ALA A 233 -10.24 18.66 5.90
N SER A 234 -9.15 18.02 6.29
CA SER A 234 -8.95 16.59 6.15
C SER A 234 -8.32 16.06 7.44
N ALA A 235 -8.87 14.97 7.95
CA ALA A 235 -8.45 14.37 9.21
C ALA A 235 -7.12 13.63 9.09
N THR A 236 -6.84 13.06 7.92
CA THR A 236 -5.61 12.30 7.66
C THR A 236 -4.62 13.05 6.78
N GLY A 237 -5.00 14.19 6.20
CA GLY A 237 -4.21 14.96 5.23
C GLY A 237 -4.39 14.57 3.76
N VAL A 238 -5.38 13.72 3.44
CA VAL A 238 -5.68 13.31 2.05
C VAL A 238 -6.16 14.49 1.21
N ARG A 239 -5.63 14.57 -0.01
CA ARG A 239 -6.09 15.48 -1.07
C ARG A 239 -5.80 14.91 -2.46
N TYR A 240 -6.51 15.42 -3.46
CA TYR A 240 -6.19 15.20 -4.87
C TYR A 240 -5.00 16.04 -5.33
N ASP A 241 -4.66 15.90 -6.62
CA ASP A 241 -3.63 16.66 -7.33
C ASP A 241 -2.22 16.43 -6.77
N ILE A 242 -1.95 15.22 -6.28
CA ILE A 242 -0.61 14.85 -5.82
C ILE A 242 0.32 14.82 -7.03
N PHE A 243 1.45 15.53 -6.89
CA PHE A 243 2.46 15.72 -7.93
C PHE A 243 1.92 16.29 -9.26
N GLY A 244 0.80 17.02 -9.21
CA GLY A 244 0.16 17.60 -10.38
C GLY A 244 -0.73 16.63 -11.17
N SER A 245 -0.91 15.38 -10.71
CA SER A 245 -1.82 14.41 -11.32
C SER A 245 -3.24 14.56 -10.77
N GLU A 246 -4.18 14.93 -11.64
CA GLU A 246 -5.58 15.26 -11.29
C GLU A 246 -6.28 14.23 -10.38
N ARG A 247 -6.00 12.94 -10.60
CA ARG A 247 -6.69 11.83 -9.94
C ARG A 247 -5.85 11.16 -8.87
N TYR A 248 -4.58 11.56 -8.74
CA TYR A 248 -3.71 10.98 -7.73
C TYR A 248 -4.00 11.62 -6.38
N ALA A 249 -4.42 10.80 -5.43
CA ALA A 249 -4.80 11.21 -4.09
C ALA A 249 -4.01 10.41 -3.07
N LEU A 250 -3.35 11.11 -2.16
CA LEU A 250 -2.56 10.56 -1.06
C LEU A 250 -2.67 11.49 0.15
N THR A 251 -2.30 11.00 1.33
CA THR A 251 -1.95 11.88 2.43
C THR A 251 -0.49 12.33 2.32
N LEU A 252 -0.26 13.63 2.54
CA LEU A 252 1.08 14.18 2.74
C LEU A 252 1.35 14.54 4.22
N ASP A 253 0.35 14.36 5.10
CA ASP A 253 0.44 14.61 6.54
C ASP A 253 0.52 13.26 7.28
N ASN A 254 1.68 12.61 7.18
CA ASN A 254 1.91 11.33 7.82
C ASN A 254 1.71 11.41 9.34
N ARG A 255 1.99 12.56 9.98
CA ARG A 255 1.75 12.75 11.41
C ARG A 255 0.27 12.67 11.75
N ALA A 256 -0.59 13.44 11.09
CA ALA A 256 -2.04 13.40 11.34
C ALA A 256 -2.60 11.99 11.11
N PHE A 257 -2.21 11.36 10.00
CA PHE A 257 -2.53 9.97 9.69
C PHE A 257 -2.14 9.00 10.83
N ARG A 258 -0.88 9.04 11.29
CA ARG A 258 -0.37 8.11 12.31
C ARG A 258 -0.93 8.39 13.70
N GLU A 259 -1.19 9.66 14.02
CA GLU A 259 -1.85 10.01 15.29
C GLU A 259 -3.28 9.51 15.37
N LEU A 260 -3.94 9.31 14.23
CA LEU A 260 -5.26 8.68 14.14
C LEU A 260 -5.16 7.14 14.15
N ALA A 261 -4.27 6.58 13.32
CA ALA A 261 -4.14 5.13 13.11
C ALA A 261 -3.78 4.35 14.40
N GLN A 262 -2.98 4.96 15.27
CA GLN A 262 -2.45 4.32 16.50
C GLN A 262 -3.52 3.87 17.52
N TYR A 263 -4.80 4.19 17.31
CA TYR A 263 -5.93 3.81 18.18
C TYR A 263 -6.72 2.59 17.66
N ALA A 264 -6.19 1.85 16.67
CA ALA A 264 -6.67 0.53 16.27
C ALA A 264 -5.48 -0.43 16.06
N PRO A 265 -5.66 -1.75 16.19
CA PRO A 265 -4.67 -2.72 15.72
C PRO A 265 -4.49 -2.58 14.20
N TYR A 266 -3.25 -2.54 13.72
CA TYR A 266 -2.98 -2.54 12.28
C TYR A 266 -1.56 -2.96 11.91
N ASP A 267 -1.47 -3.72 10.82
CA ASP A 267 -0.28 -3.94 10.00
C ASP A 267 -0.31 -3.04 8.76
N VAL A 268 -1.49 -2.88 8.16
CA VAL A 268 -1.72 -2.20 6.88
C VAL A 268 -2.91 -1.26 6.96
N VAL A 269 -2.88 -0.17 6.19
CA VAL A 269 -3.90 0.89 6.28
C VAL A 269 -4.40 1.29 4.90
N GLU A 270 -5.72 1.42 4.80
CA GLU A 270 -6.39 1.97 3.63
C GLU A 270 -7.25 3.16 4.02
N ILE A 271 -7.05 4.31 3.36
CA ILE A 271 -7.78 5.55 3.65
C ILE A 271 -8.89 5.72 2.62
N VAL A 272 -10.12 5.51 3.08
CA VAL A 272 -11.34 5.71 2.30
C VAL A 272 -11.79 7.15 2.49
N PHE A 273 -11.86 7.93 1.42
CA PHE A 273 -12.22 9.35 1.52
C PHE A 273 -13.50 9.69 0.75
N ASN A 274 -14.29 10.60 1.31
CA ASN A 274 -15.61 10.96 0.80
C ASN A 274 -15.52 11.83 -0.46
N ALA A 275 -15.50 11.22 -1.65
CA ALA A 275 -15.52 11.94 -2.91
C ALA A 275 -16.11 11.10 -4.04
N ALA A 276 -16.75 11.75 -5.01
CA ALA A 276 -17.30 11.09 -6.21
C ALA A 276 -16.32 11.06 -7.41
N THR A 277 -15.32 11.96 -7.41
CA THR A 277 -14.33 12.01 -8.50
C THR A 277 -13.43 10.78 -8.41
N TYR A 278 -13.20 10.10 -9.53
CA TYR A 278 -12.25 8.98 -9.59
C TYR A 278 -10.88 9.40 -9.06
N GLY A 279 -10.34 8.66 -8.09
CA GLY A 279 -8.98 8.85 -7.61
C GLY A 279 -8.63 7.95 -6.44
N GLY A 280 -7.32 7.85 -6.21
CA GLY A 280 -6.72 6.95 -5.24
C GLY A 280 -5.20 6.96 -5.41
N GLY A 281 -4.54 6.06 -4.70
CA GLY A 281 -3.10 5.82 -4.79
C GLY A 281 -2.65 4.83 -3.73
N GLY A 282 -1.58 4.09 -3.98
CA GLY A 282 -1.08 3.07 -3.06
C GLY A 282 0.44 3.06 -2.99
N ILE A 283 0.98 3.17 -1.77
CA ILE A 283 2.41 3.11 -1.50
C ILE A 283 2.72 1.91 -0.62
N PHE A 284 3.58 1.02 -1.13
CA PHE A 284 3.97 -0.22 -0.46
C PHE A 284 4.46 0.04 0.98
N GLY A 285 3.83 -0.63 1.96
CA GLY A 285 4.20 -0.52 3.37
C GLY A 285 3.85 0.81 4.06
N GLN A 286 3.20 1.76 3.36
CA GLN A 286 2.70 3.01 3.96
C GLN A 286 1.18 3.02 4.13
N PHE A 287 0.44 3.24 3.05
CA PHE A 287 -1.02 3.23 2.99
C PHE A 287 -1.49 3.14 1.52
N SER A 288 -2.77 2.81 1.32
CA SER A 288 -3.52 3.10 0.09
C SER A 288 -4.65 4.09 0.34
N THR A 289 -5.19 4.72 -0.71
CA THR A 289 -6.37 5.59 -0.63
C THR A 289 -7.35 5.34 -1.77
N VAL A 290 -8.64 5.60 -1.51
CA VAL A 290 -9.69 5.53 -2.55
C VAL A 290 -10.83 6.53 -2.33
N ALA A 291 -11.29 7.12 -3.42
CA ALA A 291 -12.50 7.95 -3.44
C ALA A 291 -13.76 7.07 -3.33
N ALA A 292 -14.41 7.06 -2.17
CA ALA A 292 -15.46 6.11 -1.82
C ALA A 292 -16.72 6.20 -2.70
N GLY A 293 -17.08 7.41 -3.10
CA GLY A 293 -18.33 7.69 -3.83
C GLY A 293 -18.22 7.54 -5.34
N ASN A 294 -17.12 7.01 -5.87
CA ASN A 294 -16.94 6.80 -7.31
C ASN A 294 -17.48 5.41 -7.76
N ASP A 295 -18.06 5.33 -8.95
CA ASP A 295 -18.58 4.09 -9.54
C ASP A 295 -17.55 2.95 -9.64
N TRP A 296 -16.25 3.28 -9.71
CA TRP A 296 -15.15 2.32 -9.83
C TRP A 296 -14.39 2.11 -8.53
N SER A 297 -14.86 2.66 -7.41
CA SER A 297 -14.16 2.59 -6.13
C SER A 297 -13.85 1.16 -5.70
N ASP A 298 -14.74 0.20 -5.98
CA ASP A 298 -14.56 -1.21 -5.63
C ASP A 298 -13.39 -1.87 -6.37
N TYR A 299 -13.10 -1.42 -7.60
CA TYR A 299 -11.92 -1.83 -8.34
C TYR A 299 -10.68 -1.11 -7.81
N VAL A 300 -10.77 0.21 -7.65
CA VAL A 300 -9.64 1.05 -7.20
C VAL A 300 -9.16 0.60 -5.83
N PHE A 301 -10.05 0.40 -4.85
CA PHE A 301 -9.71 -0.10 -3.52
C PHE A 301 -8.81 -1.36 -3.60
N VAL A 302 -9.22 -2.37 -4.36
CA VAL A 302 -8.46 -3.62 -4.48
C VAL A 302 -7.14 -3.42 -5.25
N HIS A 303 -7.13 -2.57 -6.29
CA HIS A 303 -5.94 -2.24 -7.06
C HIS A 303 -4.89 -1.52 -6.20
N GLU A 304 -5.29 -0.46 -5.50
CA GLU A 304 -4.41 0.32 -4.63
C GLU A 304 -3.93 -0.51 -3.42
N PHE A 305 -4.79 -1.39 -2.90
CA PHE A 305 -4.37 -2.36 -1.89
C PHE A 305 -3.31 -3.32 -2.43
N GLY A 306 -3.34 -3.68 -3.72
CA GLY A 306 -2.28 -4.45 -4.37
C GLY A 306 -0.90 -3.78 -4.29
N HIS A 307 -0.83 -2.47 -4.56
CA HIS A 307 0.39 -1.68 -4.38
C HIS A 307 0.80 -1.61 -2.91
N HIS A 308 -0.11 -1.21 -2.03
CA HIS A 308 0.19 -0.98 -0.61
C HIS A 308 0.59 -2.27 0.11
N PHE A 309 -0.18 -3.35 -0.09
CA PHE A 309 -0.03 -4.60 0.63
C PHE A 309 1.11 -5.45 0.04
N ALA A 310 1.15 -5.62 -1.28
CA ALA A 310 2.05 -6.56 -1.93
C ALA A 310 3.18 -5.90 -2.73
N GLY A 311 3.21 -4.56 -2.88
CA GLY A 311 4.27 -3.91 -3.66
C GLY A 311 4.24 -4.36 -5.12
N LEU A 312 3.04 -4.57 -5.65
CA LEU A 312 2.84 -4.83 -7.08
C LEU A 312 3.08 -3.52 -7.85
N ALA A 313 3.75 -3.60 -8.99
CA ALA A 313 3.82 -2.48 -9.93
C ALA A 313 2.53 -2.38 -10.75
N ASP A 314 2.32 -1.22 -11.34
CA ASP A 314 1.35 -1.08 -12.40
C ASP A 314 1.79 -1.83 -13.65
N GLU A 315 0.88 -2.64 -14.18
CA GLU A 315 1.07 -3.37 -15.43
C GLU A 315 0.55 -2.56 -16.64
N TYR A 316 -0.14 -1.44 -16.42
CA TYR A 316 -0.59 -0.56 -17.49
C TYR A 316 0.51 0.39 -17.98
N TYR A 317 0.36 0.82 -19.23
CA TYR A 317 1.34 1.67 -19.90
C TYR A 317 0.74 2.73 -20.83
N THR A 318 -0.60 2.77 -20.96
CA THR A 318 -1.32 3.69 -21.85
C THR A 318 -1.89 4.90 -21.12
N SER A 319 -1.84 4.91 -19.79
CA SER A 319 -2.30 6.03 -18.97
C SER A 319 -1.24 7.13 -18.88
N PRO A 320 -1.63 8.42 -18.88
CA PRO A 320 -0.71 9.50 -18.53
C PRO A 320 -0.16 9.31 -17.11
N VAL A 321 1.14 9.50 -16.94
CA VAL A 321 1.83 9.47 -15.64
C VAL A 321 2.60 10.75 -15.40
N ALA A 322 2.93 11.03 -14.14
CA ALA A 322 3.74 12.19 -13.74
C ALA A 322 5.26 11.96 -13.90
N TYR A 323 5.67 10.75 -14.28
CA TYR A 323 7.07 10.32 -14.36
C TYR A 323 7.68 10.56 -15.74
N THR A 324 8.95 10.98 -15.78
CA THR A 324 9.73 11.08 -17.03
C THR A 324 10.22 9.70 -17.46
N ALA A 325 10.05 9.34 -18.74
CA ALA A 325 10.60 8.08 -19.30
C ALA A 325 12.12 8.00 -19.08
N ALA A 326 12.61 6.85 -18.61
CA ALA A 326 14.01 6.67 -18.24
C ALA A 326 14.83 5.94 -19.33
N ASP A 327 16.02 6.48 -19.55
CA ASP A 327 17.31 5.94 -20.00
C ASP A 327 17.43 4.64 -20.85
N LEU A 328 18.47 4.58 -21.68
CA LEU A 328 18.81 3.40 -22.53
C LEU A 328 19.24 2.16 -21.71
N HIS A 329 19.52 2.33 -20.42
CA HIS A 329 19.84 1.25 -19.49
C HIS A 329 18.66 0.99 -18.54
N ARG A 330 17.78 0.08 -18.93
CA ARG A 330 16.65 -0.37 -18.11
C ARG A 330 17.16 -1.20 -16.94
N VAL A 331 16.81 -0.78 -15.73
CA VAL A 331 17.08 -1.54 -14.50
C VAL A 331 15.95 -2.55 -14.30
N GLU A 332 16.30 -3.79 -13.95
CA GLU A 332 15.32 -4.82 -13.61
C GLU A 332 14.52 -4.39 -12.37
N PRO A 333 13.19 -4.18 -12.43
CA PRO A 333 12.41 -3.65 -11.30
C PRO A 333 12.50 -4.54 -10.06
N TRP A 334 12.18 -4.05 -8.86
CA TRP A 334 12.12 -4.93 -7.68
C TRP A 334 10.75 -5.57 -7.50
N GLU A 335 9.72 -4.98 -8.10
CA GLU A 335 8.34 -5.43 -8.07
C GLU A 335 8.20 -6.79 -8.76
N PRO A 336 7.37 -7.70 -8.21
CA PRO A 336 7.35 -9.10 -8.64
C PRO A 336 6.62 -9.31 -9.97
N ASN A 337 5.71 -8.41 -10.36
CA ASN A 337 4.80 -8.57 -11.50
C ASN A 337 5.20 -7.80 -12.76
N VAL A 338 6.41 -7.23 -12.80
CA VAL A 338 6.97 -6.60 -14.01
C VAL A 338 8.44 -6.99 -14.18
N THR A 339 8.93 -7.08 -15.41
CA THR A 339 10.34 -7.43 -15.72
C THR A 339 10.89 -6.60 -16.86
N ALA A 340 12.18 -6.28 -16.85
CA ALA A 340 12.91 -5.72 -17.99
C ALA A 340 13.46 -6.82 -18.92
N ASP A 341 13.60 -8.06 -18.43
CA ASP A 341 13.97 -9.22 -19.24
C ASP A 341 12.72 -10.04 -19.64
N GLY A 342 12.24 -9.82 -20.87
CA GLY A 342 11.12 -10.57 -21.43
C GLY A 342 11.48 -11.97 -21.94
N ALA A 343 12.78 -12.27 -22.11
CA ALA A 343 13.25 -13.60 -22.50
C ALA A 343 13.41 -14.52 -21.28
N HIS A 344 13.75 -13.96 -20.12
CA HIS A 344 13.90 -14.67 -18.85
C HIS A 344 13.14 -13.93 -17.72
N PRO A 345 11.80 -13.93 -17.75
CA PRO A 345 11.01 -13.24 -16.74
C PRO A 345 11.26 -13.80 -15.33
N LYS A 346 11.02 -12.96 -14.32
CA LYS A 346 11.16 -13.31 -12.88
C LYS A 346 10.33 -14.51 -12.43
N TRP A 347 9.22 -14.77 -13.12
CA TRP A 347 8.23 -15.77 -12.74
C TRP A 347 8.31 -17.01 -13.62
N LYS A 348 7.71 -18.10 -13.13
CA LYS A 348 7.56 -19.33 -13.91
C LYS A 348 6.56 -19.11 -15.05
N THR A 349 6.92 -19.55 -16.24
CA THR A 349 6.10 -19.39 -17.44
C THR A 349 5.41 -20.69 -17.83
N SER A 350 4.28 -20.55 -18.51
CA SER A 350 3.68 -21.60 -19.31
C SER A 350 4.57 -21.94 -20.51
N ARG A 351 4.31 -23.06 -21.18
CA ARG A 351 5.00 -23.41 -22.43
C ARG A 351 4.50 -22.54 -23.59
N VAL A 352 4.96 -21.30 -23.66
CA VAL A 352 4.62 -20.29 -24.68
C VAL A 352 5.89 -19.58 -25.19
N PRO A 353 5.86 -18.93 -26.37
CA PRO A 353 6.98 -18.10 -26.82
C PRO A 353 7.27 -16.96 -25.85
N LEU A 354 8.54 -16.57 -25.74
CA LEU A 354 9.02 -15.44 -24.95
C LEU A 354 9.82 -14.47 -25.84
N PRO A 355 9.50 -13.16 -25.82
CA PRO A 355 8.29 -12.56 -25.26
C PRO A 355 6.99 -13.13 -25.86
N THR A 356 5.93 -13.15 -25.08
CA THR A 356 4.66 -13.78 -25.47
C THR A 356 3.83 -12.86 -26.36
N PRO A 357 3.47 -13.29 -27.59
CA PRO A 357 2.65 -12.48 -28.49
C PRO A 357 1.27 -12.16 -27.91
N TRP A 358 0.77 -10.96 -28.16
CA TRP A 358 -0.59 -10.55 -27.78
C TRP A 358 -1.07 -9.45 -28.74
N PRO A 359 -2.38 -9.12 -28.81
CA PRO A 359 -2.92 -8.15 -29.77
C PRO A 359 -2.59 -6.68 -29.42
N LYS A 360 -1.32 -6.39 -29.12
CA LYS A 360 -0.79 -5.11 -28.64
C LYS A 360 -1.18 -3.93 -29.54
N ALA A 361 -0.95 -4.06 -30.86
CA ALA A 361 -1.23 -2.97 -31.79
C ALA A 361 -2.72 -2.60 -31.84
N ALA A 362 -3.62 -3.59 -31.75
CA ALA A 362 -5.06 -3.37 -31.70
C ALA A 362 -5.49 -2.75 -30.38
N PHE A 363 -4.93 -3.23 -29.26
CA PHE A 363 -5.14 -2.66 -27.93
C PHE A 363 -4.73 -1.18 -27.89
N GLU A 364 -3.51 -0.86 -28.32
CA GLU A 364 -3.00 0.53 -28.32
C GLU A 364 -3.80 1.47 -29.22
N ALA A 365 -4.29 0.97 -30.37
CA ALA A 365 -5.15 1.75 -31.24
C ALA A 365 -6.47 2.11 -30.56
N TYR A 366 -7.06 1.17 -29.85
CA TYR A 366 -8.31 1.38 -29.10
C TYR A 366 -8.09 2.30 -27.88
N GLU A 367 -7.02 2.09 -27.12
CA GLU A 367 -6.65 2.93 -25.97
C GLU A 367 -6.47 4.40 -26.39
N ARG A 368 -5.83 4.67 -27.53
CA ARG A 368 -5.70 6.05 -28.06
C ARG A 368 -7.06 6.71 -28.32
N ASP A 369 -8.04 5.97 -28.85
CA ASP A 369 -9.40 6.47 -29.04
C ASP A 369 -10.06 6.78 -27.68
N ILE A 370 -9.96 5.87 -26.72
CA ILE A 370 -10.52 6.06 -25.39
C ILE A 370 -9.90 7.27 -24.69
N GLN A 371 -8.57 7.43 -24.72
CA GLN A 371 -7.92 8.60 -24.11
C GLN A 371 -8.39 9.92 -24.75
N ALA A 372 -8.56 9.96 -26.08
CA ALA A 372 -9.09 11.14 -26.77
C ALA A 372 -10.53 11.45 -26.35
N ARG A 373 -11.38 10.44 -26.20
CA ARG A 373 -12.77 10.59 -25.73
C ARG A 373 -12.82 11.04 -24.27
N ARG A 374 -11.99 10.47 -23.40
CA ARG A 374 -11.83 10.89 -21.99
C ARG A 374 -11.44 12.36 -21.90
N ALA A 375 -10.45 12.80 -22.68
CA ALA A 375 -10.00 14.19 -22.69
C ALA A 375 -11.13 15.15 -23.09
N ARG A 376 -11.95 14.78 -24.09
CA ARG A 376 -13.13 15.56 -24.51
C ARG A 376 -14.19 15.64 -23.41
N LEU A 377 -14.57 14.51 -22.81
CA LEU A 377 -15.54 14.49 -21.70
C LEU A 377 -15.11 15.39 -20.53
N ARG A 378 -13.80 15.41 -20.22
CA ARG A 378 -13.21 16.29 -19.21
C ARG A 378 -13.25 17.77 -19.63
N ALA A 379 -12.82 18.09 -20.85
CA ALA A 379 -12.83 19.45 -21.38
C ALA A 379 -14.26 20.04 -21.38
N ASP A 380 -15.24 19.22 -21.74
CA ASP A 380 -16.67 19.58 -21.77
C ASP A 380 -17.34 19.55 -20.39
N ARG A 381 -16.59 19.21 -19.33
CA ARG A 381 -17.08 19.10 -17.94
C ARG A 381 -18.30 18.20 -17.81
N ARG A 382 -18.30 17.08 -18.52
CA ARG A 382 -19.40 16.11 -18.51
C ARG A 382 -19.52 15.43 -17.14
N PRO A 383 -20.71 14.98 -16.74
CA PRO A 383 -20.91 14.25 -15.49
C PRO A 383 -20.05 12.98 -15.40
N GLU A 384 -19.64 12.61 -14.18
CA GLU A 384 -18.84 11.39 -13.93
C GLU A 384 -19.53 10.09 -14.39
N SER A 385 -20.86 10.08 -14.51
CA SER A 385 -21.61 8.94 -15.05
C SER A 385 -21.26 8.66 -16.52
N GLU A 386 -20.98 9.69 -17.32
CA GLU A 386 -20.55 9.52 -18.72
C GLU A 386 -19.11 9.00 -18.81
N MET A 387 -18.22 9.47 -17.93
CA MET A 387 -16.87 8.91 -17.78
C MET A 387 -16.92 7.44 -17.37
N SER A 388 -17.81 7.11 -16.45
CA SER A 388 -17.98 5.74 -15.95
C SER A 388 -18.55 4.82 -17.02
N ALA A 389 -19.48 5.30 -17.84
CA ALA A 389 -19.98 4.55 -19.01
C ALA A 389 -18.86 4.26 -20.03
N LEU A 390 -17.99 5.24 -20.29
CA LEU A 390 -16.83 5.07 -21.18
C LEU A 390 -15.86 3.99 -20.65
N PHE A 391 -15.60 3.96 -19.34
CA PHE A 391 -14.76 2.92 -18.75
C PHE A 391 -15.37 1.51 -18.84
N ARG A 392 -16.71 1.38 -18.78
CA ARG A 392 -17.38 0.09 -18.95
C ARG A 392 -17.30 -0.39 -20.41
N GLU A 393 -17.47 0.55 -21.35
CA GLU A 393 -17.27 0.27 -22.78
C GLU A 393 -15.83 -0.20 -23.05
N GLU A 394 -14.84 0.51 -22.52
CA GLU A 394 -13.42 0.18 -22.63
C GLU A 394 -13.14 -1.23 -22.09
N GLN A 395 -13.59 -1.53 -20.87
CA GLN A 395 -13.44 -2.83 -20.25
C GLN A 395 -14.04 -3.95 -21.12
N ALA A 396 -15.30 -3.81 -21.55
CA ALA A 396 -15.97 -4.82 -22.35
C ALA A 396 -15.27 -5.08 -23.70
N HIS A 397 -14.76 -4.03 -24.34
CA HIS A 397 -14.01 -4.17 -25.59
C HIS A 397 -12.68 -4.90 -25.38
N VAL A 398 -11.92 -4.50 -24.36
CA VAL A 398 -10.62 -5.11 -24.03
C VAL A 398 -10.79 -6.59 -23.64
N ASP A 399 -11.82 -6.91 -22.84
CA ASP A 399 -12.17 -8.29 -22.49
C ASP A 399 -12.47 -9.13 -23.74
N ALA A 400 -13.30 -8.61 -24.65
CA ALA A 400 -13.65 -9.28 -25.89
C ALA A 400 -12.44 -9.47 -26.82
N MET A 401 -11.51 -8.50 -26.84
CA MET A 401 -10.27 -8.57 -27.61
C MET A 401 -9.37 -9.69 -27.06
N PHE A 402 -9.15 -9.71 -25.74
CA PHE A 402 -8.24 -10.67 -25.11
C PHE A 402 -8.81 -12.08 -25.05
N ALA A 403 -10.13 -12.24 -24.96
CA ALA A 403 -10.79 -13.55 -25.00
C ALA A 403 -10.47 -14.36 -26.28
N ARG A 404 -10.09 -13.69 -27.37
CA ARG A 404 -9.73 -14.31 -28.66
C ARG A 404 -8.28 -14.77 -28.73
N SER A 405 -7.43 -14.34 -27.80
CA SER A 405 -6.00 -14.71 -27.80
C SER A 405 -5.80 -16.18 -27.41
N PRO A 406 -4.94 -16.94 -28.10
CA PRO A 406 -4.58 -18.30 -27.69
C PRO A 406 -3.82 -18.32 -26.35
N TYR A 407 -3.23 -17.20 -25.94
CA TYR A 407 -2.43 -17.06 -24.72
C TYR A 407 -3.19 -16.38 -23.58
N ARG A 408 -4.52 -16.20 -23.69
CA ARG A 408 -5.34 -15.45 -22.72
C ARG A 408 -5.24 -15.90 -21.25
N ARG A 409 -4.87 -17.16 -21.01
CA ARG A 409 -4.70 -17.77 -19.67
C ARG A 409 -3.25 -18.18 -19.40
N ALA A 410 -2.34 -17.90 -20.32
CA ALA A 410 -0.95 -18.29 -20.16
C ALA A 410 -0.23 -17.29 -19.27
N THR A 411 0.60 -17.80 -18.37
CA THR A 411 1.64 -17.00 -17.71
C THR A 411 2.84 -16.93 -18.65
N GLY A 412 3.13 -15.74 -19.17
CA GLY A 412 4.15 -15.48 -20.18
C GLY A 412 4.90 -14.19 -19.90
N ALA A 413 5.46 -13.54 -20.92
CA ALA A 413 6.04 -12.20 -20.79
C ALA A 413 5.42 -11.29 -21.86
N PHE A 414 4.38 -10.56 -21.49
CA PHE A 414 3.60 -9.70 -22.39
C PHE A 414 4.17 -8.29 -22.36
N GLU A 415 4.71 -7.82 -23.49
CA GLU A 415 5.36 -6.50 -23.55
C GLU A 415 4.34 -5.37 -23.30
N GLY A 416 4.76 -4.33 -22.60
CA GLY A 416 3.96 -3.19 -22.18
C GLY A 416 3.58 -3.33 -20.71
N ALA A 417 4.26 -2.58 -19.84
CA ALA A 417 4.07 -2.57 -18.40
C ALA A 417 4.82 -1.39 -17.77
N ASN A 418 4.58 -1.12 -16.48
CA ASN A 418 5.32 -0.13 -15.71
C ASN A 418 5.39 1.24 -16.43
N TYR A 419 4.24 1.69 -16.94
CA TYR A 419 4.08 2.95 -17.65
C TYR A 419 4.78 3.07 -19.01
N GLU A 420 5.45 2.01 -19.48
CA GLU A 420 6.17 2.02 -20.76
C GLU A 420 5.65 0.97 -21.74
N ALA A 421 5.40 1.43 -22.97
CA ALA A 421 4.85 0.57 -24.03
C ALA A 421 5.83 -0.50 -24.51
N THR A 422 7.14 -0.28 -24.36
CA THR A 422 8.20 -1.20 -24.81
C THR A 422 9.20 -1.43 -23.70
N GLY A 423 9.88 -2.58 -23.73
CA GLY A 423 11.01 -2.90 -22.86
C GLY A 423 10.69 -3.34 -21.43
N TYR A 424 9.46 -3.14 -20.93
CA TYR A 424 8.96 -3.86 -19.75
C TYR A 424 7.88 -4.86 -20.14
N PHE A 425 7.76 -5.94 -19.36
CA PHE A 425 6.83 -7.04 -19.60
C PHE A 425 6.05 -7.37 -18.33
N ARG A 426 4.79 -7.81 -18.51
CA ARG A 426 3.89 -8.29 -17.45
C ARG A 426 3.57 -9.79 -17.61
N PRO A 427 3.13 -10.47 -16.54
CA PRO A 427 2.99 -11.93 -16.53
C PRO A 427 1.79 -12.49 -17.29
N GLN A 428 0.67 -11.77 -17.35
CA GLN A 428 -0.56 -12.23 -18.00
C GLN A 428 -1.23 -11.10 -18.79
N MET A 429 -2.07 -11.49 -19.76
CA MET A 429 -2.80 -10.50 -20.58
C MET A 429 -3.82 -9.68 -19.79
N GLN A 430 -4.32 -10.21 -18.68
CA GLN A 430 -5.21 -9.51 -17.76
C GLN A 430 -4.75 -9.65 -16.31
N CYS A 431 -4.91 -8.55 -15.60
CA CYS A 431 -4.66 -8.39 -14.18
C CYS A 431 -5.43 -7.15 -13.71
N ILE A 432 -5.84 -7.12 -12.43
CA ILE A 432 -6.28 -5.90 -11.74
C ILE A 432 -5.24 -4.76 -11.86
N MET A 433 -3.94 -5.11 -11.89
CA MET A 433 -2.84 -4.16 -12.05
C MET A 433 -2.67 -3.63 -13.49
N PHE A 434 -3.36 -4.22 -14.47
CA PHE A 434 -3.24 -3.83 -15.88
C PHE A 434 -4.48 -3.11 -16.41
N THR A 435 -5.64 -3.70 -16.16
CA THR A 435 -6.93 -3.21 -16.67
C THR A 435 -7.92 -3.23 -15.53
N ARG A 436 -9.14 -2.73 -15.77
CA ARG A 436 -10.26 -2.85 -14.82
C ARG A 436 -10.79 -4.27 -14.65
N SER A 437 -9.94 -5.29 -14.81
CA SER A 437 -10.26 -6.70 -14.57
C SER A 437 -10.69 -6.91 -13.11
N ASP A 438 -11.40 -8.00 -12.84
CA ASP A 438 -11.88 -8.40 -11.52
C ASP A 438 -10.93 -9.37 -10.80
N ALA A 439 -9.80 -9.73 -11.43
CA ALA A 439 -8.87 -10.73 -10.92
C ALA A 439 -7.40 -10.29 -11.01
N PHE A 440 -6.63 -10.55 -9.96
CA PHE A 440 -5.17 -10.55 -10.05
C PHE A 440 -4.68 -11.66 -10.96
N CYS A 441 -3.59 -11.41 -11.69
CA CYS A 441 -2.85 -12.45 -12.39
C CYS A 441 -2.18 -13.41 -11.40
N ASP A 442 -1.79 -14.60 -11.85
CA ASP A 442 -1.24 -15.66 -10.99
C ASP A 442 0.02 -15.22 -10.22
N VAL A 443 0.90 -14.42 -10.86
CA VAL A 443 2.10 -13.87 -10.20
C VAL A 443 1.74 -12.85 -9.12
N CYS A 444 0.74 -12.00 -9.35
CA CYS A 444 0.23 -11.09 -8.33
C CYS A 444 -0.42 -11.85 -7.17
N ARG A 445 -1.13 -12.95 -7.43
CA ARG A 445 -1.72 -13.79 -6.37
C ARG A 445 -0.64 -14.43 -5.50
N ASP A 446 0.38 -15.03 -6.12
CA ASP A 446 1.52 -15.61 -5.39
C ASP A 446 2.23 -14.54 -4.54
N ALA A 447 2.38 -13.34 -5.12
CA ALA A 447 2.98 -12.21 -4.44
C ALA A 447 2.16 -11.76 -3.22
N ILE A 448 0.83 -11.68 -3.33
CA ILE A 448 -0.07 -11.35 -2.22
C ILE A 448 -0.01 -12.45 -1.14
N VAL A 449 -0.11 -13.72 -1.53
CA VAL A 449 -0.01 -14.87 -0.59
C VAL A 449 1.26 -14.80 0.23
N SER A 450 2.40 -14.52 -0.40
CA SER A 450 3.68 -14.42 0.31
C SER A 450 3.71 -13.34 1.39
N VAL A 451 2.97 -12.24 1.20
CA VAL A 451 2.84 -11.18 2.21
C VAL A 451 1.86 -11.59 3.32
N ILE A 452 0.74 -12.25 2.98
CA ILE A 452 -0.17 -12.79 4.00
C ILE A 452 0.59 -13.77 4.91
N ASP A 453 1.45 -14.62 4.34
CA ASP A 453 2.26 -15.59 5.11
C ASP A 453 3.33 -14.91 5.97
N LEU A 454 3.87 -13.75 5.53
CA LEU A 454 4.78 -12.92 6.33
C LEU A 454 4.10 -12.44 7.60
N TYR A 455 2.84 -12.00 7.53
CA TYR A 455 2.10 -11.49 8.71
C TYR A 455 1.46 -12.59 9.53
N THR A 456 0.95 -13.66 8.94
CA THR A 456 0.17 -14.68 9.66
C THR A 456 1.03 -15.84 10.15
N GLY A 457 2.18 -16.06 9.53
CA GLY A 457 3.03 -17.21 9.77
C GLY A 457 2.48 -18.53 9.21
N ALA A 458 1.30 -18.51 8.57
CA ALA A 458 0.70 -19.66 7.91
C ALA A 458 1.59 -20.18 6.77
N ARG A 459 1.52 -21.49 6.52
CA ARG A 459 2.00 -22.14 5.29
C ARG A 459 0.92 -23.09 4.81
#